data_AF-A0A7V0LRE3-F1
#
_entry.id   AF-A0A7V0LRE3-F1
#
_cell.length_a   1.000
_cell.length_b   1.000
_cell.length_c   1.000
_cell.angle_alpha   90.00
_cell.angle_beta   90.00
_cell.angle_gamma   90.00
#
_symmetry.space_group_name_H-M   'P 1'
#
loop_
_entity.id
_entity.type
_entity.pdbx_description
1 polymer ?
#
loop_
_entity_poly.entity_id
_entity_poly.type
_entity_poly.pdbx_seq_one_letter_code
_entity_poly.pdbx_strand_id
1 'polypeptide(L)'
;YERYLMGTTTDAMVELDYWGRKRIHNLKYYTWVEQQGKTYEEIQAQWYDDDYWASIQSEVGEMDRRIEAFNEKSGLLAKLDN
;
A
#
# COMPACT_ATOMS: atom_id res chain seq x y z
N TYR A 1 15.94 18.36 -12.46
CA TYR A 1 14.77 17.69 -11.86
C TYR A 1 14.79 17.68 -10.33
N GLU A 2 15.94 17.81 -9.66
CA GLU A 2 16.06 17.79 -8.18
C GLU A 2 15.44 18.98 -7.42
N ARG A 3 15.37 20.18 -8.03
CA ARG A 3 15.02 21.42 -7.30
C ARG A 3 13.61 21.41 -6.69
N TYR A 4 12.64 20.76 -7.32
CA TYR A 4 11.26 20.72 -6.83
C TYR A 4 11.05 19.65 -5.74
N LEU A 5 11.80 18.55 -5.77
CA LEU A 5 11.74 17.53 -4.72
C LEU A 5 12.45 18.00 -3.44
N MET A 6 13.59 18.68 -3.58
CA MET A 6 14.37 19.18 -2.44
C MET A 6 13.74 20.41 -1.74
N GLY A 7 12.78 21.07 -2.37
CA GLY A 7 12.02 22.17 -1.78
C GLY A 7 10.70 21.75 -1.13
N THR A 8 10.35 20.47 -1.17
CA THR A 8 9.12 19.97 -0.55
C THR A 8 9.24 20.03 0.96
N THR A 9 8.37 20.83 1.56
CA THR A 9 8.19 20.99 3.01
C THR A 9 6.86 20.37 3.43
N THR A 10 6.54 20.42 4.72
CA THR A 10 5.28 19.92 5.27
C THR A 10 4.12 20.93 5.14
N ASP A 11 4.29 22.04 4.43
CA ASP A 11 3.29 23.14 4.37
C ASP A 11 1.95 22.70 3.76
N ALA A 12 1.95 21.65 2.93
CA ALA A 12 0.75 21.03 2.35
C ALA A 12 0.36 19.70 3.03
N MET A 13 1.02 19.33 4.13
CA MET A 13 0.70 18.13 4.90
C MET A 13 -0.23 18.46 6.06
N VAL A 14 -1.11 17.50 6.39
CA VAL A 14 -1.96 17.57 7.57
C VAL A 14 -1.54 16.45 8.50
N GLU A 15 -1.07 16.80 9.70
CA GLU A 15 -0.88 15.83 10.76
C GLU A 15 -2.25 15.41 11.32
N LEU A 16 -2.46 14.09 11.42
CA LEU A 16 -3.77 13.55 11.78
C LEU A 16 -3.79 13.13 13.24
N ASP A 17 -4.76 13.67 13.97
CA ASP A 17 -5.15 13.13 15.26
C ASP A 17 -5.89 11.79 15.11
N TYR A 18 -6.35 11.23 16.22
CA TYR A 18 -7.13 9.97 16.19
C TYR A 18 -8.38 10.08 15.31
N TRP A 19 -9.13 11.18 15.41
CA TRP A 19 -10.38 11.37 14.69
C TRP A 19 -10.16 11.59 13.19
N GLY A 20 -9.10 12.29 12.81
CA GLY A 20 -8.66 12.47 11.44
C GLY A 20 -8.31 11.13 10.80
N ARG A 21 -7.53 10.29 11.50
CA ARG A 21 -7.24 8.92 11.04
C ARG A 21 -8.52 8.09 10.88
N LYS A 22 -9.44 8.17 11.84
CA LYS A 22 -10.72 7.43 11.81
C LYS A 22 -11.62 7.90 10.66
N ARG A 23 -11.65 9.20 10.39
CA ARG A 23 -12.39 9.76 9.25
C ARG A 23 -11.87 9.21 7.93
N ILE A 24 -10.55 9.23 7.71
CA ILE A 24 -9.95 8.67 6.49
C ILE A 24 -10.19 7.17 6.39
N HIS A 25 -10.10 6.43 7.50
CA HIS A 25 -10.41 5.02 7.54
C HIS A 25 -11.83 4.74 7.03
N ASN A 26 -12.82 5.49 7.50
CA ASN A 26 -14.20 5.34 7.06
C ASN A 26 -14.40 5.65 5.57
N LEU A 27 -13.58 6.53 4.98
CA LEU A 27 -13.66 6.82 3.54
C LEU A 27 -13.33 5.62 2.65
N LYS A 28 -12.57 4.62 3.17
CA LYS A 28 -12.28 3.39 2.43
C LYS A 28 -13.55 2.64 2.04
N TYR A 29 -14.65 2.80 2.76
CA TYR A 29 -15.93 2.18 2.41
C TYR A 29 -16.34 2.50 0.96
N TYR A 30 -16.36 3.78 0.58
CA TYR A 30 -16.84 4.21 -0.73
C TYR A 30 -15.97 3.71 -1.88
N THR A 31 -14.66 3.66 -1.70
CA THR A 31 -13.75 3.27 -2.78
C THR A 31 -13.46 1.79 -2.78
N TRP A 32 -13.25 1.17 -1.62
CA TRP A 32 -12.76 -0.20 -1.55
C TRP A 32 -13.90 -1.19 -1.49
N VAL A 33 -14.92 -0.91 -0.68
CA VAL A 33 -16.09 -1.80 -0.59
C VAL A 33 -16.96 -1.62 -1.83
N GLU A 34 -17.44 -0.40 -2.09
CA GLU A 34 -18.43 -0.19 -3.16
C GLU A 34 -17.84 -0.32 -4.57
N GLN A 35 -16.61 0.16 -4.82
CA GLN A 35 -16.03 0.16 -6.17
C GLN A 35 -15.07 -1.02 -6.44
N GLN A 36 -14.34 -1.49 -5.43
CA GLN A 36 -13.33 -2.55 -5.59
C GLN A 36 -13.78 -3.91 -5.02
N GLY A 37 -14.99 -3.99 -4.44
CA GLY A 37 -15.57 -5.25 -3.96
C GLY A 37 -14.90 -5.84 -2.71
N LYS A 38 -14.18 -5.04 -1.92
CA LYS A 38 -13.65 -5.46 -0.62
C LYS A 38 -14.78 -5.67 0.38
N THR A 39 -14.56 -6.52 1.38
CA THR A 39 -15.56 -6.73 2.43
C THR A 39 -15.48 -5.63 3.48
N TYR A 40 -16.62 -5.31 4.09
CA TYR A 40 -16.63 -4.34 5.19
C TYR A 40 -15.84 -4.86 6.39
N GLU A 41 -15.90 -6.17 6.63
CA GLU A 41 -15.16 -6.88 7.69
C GLU A 41 -13.64 -6.72 7.51
N GLU A 42 -13.13 -6.83 6.28
CA GLU A 42 -11.70 -6.60 5.98
C GLU A 42 -11.29 -5.16 6.29
N ILE A 43 -12.16 -4.19 6.00
CA ILE A 43 -11.91 -2.78 6.37
C ILE A 43 -11.88 -2.64 7.88
N GLN A 44 -12.84 -3.21 8.63
CA GLN A 44 -12.80 -3.13 10.10
C GLN A 44 -11.58 -3.82 10.70
N ALA A 45 -11.13 -4.94 10.13
CA ALA A 45 -9.91 -5.63 10.56
C ALA A 45 -8.68 -4.71 10.45
N GLN A 46 -8.56 -3.91 9.39
CA GLN A 46 -7.46 -2.92 9.27
C GLN A 46 -7.37 -1.90 10.40
N TRP A 47 -8.42 -1.73 11.21
CA TRP A 47 -8.47 -0.79 12.33
C TRP A 47 -8.40 -1.44 13.71
N TYR A 48 -9.01 -2.62 13.87
CA TYR A 48 -9.17 -3.28 15.17
C TYR A 48 -8.29 -4.52 15.34
N ASP A 49 -7.80 -5.10 14.26
CA ASP A 49 -6.88 -6.23 14.30
C ASP A 49 -5.45 -5.70 14.18
N ASP A 50 -4.74 -5.71 15.31
CA ASP A 50 -3.35 -5.25 15.41
C ASP A 50 -2.40 -6.07 14.53
N ASP A 51 -2.74 -7.34 14.27
CA ASP A 51 -1.93 -8.25 13.46
C ASP A 51 -2.22 -8.14 11.96
N TYR A 52 -3.28 -7.43 11.56
CA TYR A 52 -3.69 -7.31 10.15
C TYR A 52 -2.53 -6.85 9.27
N TRP A 53 -1.87 -5.74 9.62
CA TRP A 53 -0.77 -5.20 8.82
C TRP A 53 0.52 -6.00 8.96
N ALA A 54 0.77 -6.58 10.13
CA ALA A 54 1.94 -7.42 10.36
C ALA A 54 1.89 -8.70 9.51
N SER A 55 0.71 -9.29 9.37
CA SER A 55 0.49 -10.47 8.53
C SER A 55 0.85 -10.21 7.07
N ILE A 56 0.46 -9.05 6.52
CA ILE A 56 0.76 -8.67 5.13
C ILE A 56 2.27 -8.50 4.94
N GLN A 57 2.97 -7.89 5.91
CA GLN A 57 4.41 -7.72 5.83
C GLN A 57 5.15 -9.07 5.78
N SER A 58 4.61 -10.10 6.43
CA SER A 58 5.20 -11.44 6.42
C SER A 58 5.24 -12.08 5.02
N GLU A 59 4.39 -11.63 4.09
CA GLU A 59 4.30 -12.17 2.73
C GLU A 59 5.37 -11.63 1.78
N VAL A 60 6.08 -10.55 2.15
CA VAL A 60 7.03 -9.85 1.27
C VAL A 60 8.09 -10.80 0.68
N GLY A 61 8.68 -11.67 1.49
CA GLY A 61 9.71 -12.60 1.01
C GLY A 61 9.18 -13.66 0.03
N GLU A 62 7.89 -14.01 0.10
CA GLU A 62 7.26 -14.88 -0.90
C GLU A 62 6.90 -14.12 -2.17
N MET A 63 6.48 -12.86 -2.05
CA MET A 63 6.26 -11.99 -3.20
C MET A 63 7.55 -11.79 -4.01
N ASP A 64 8.68 -11.54 -3.34
CA ASP A 64 9.99 -11.40 -3.99
C ASP A 64 10.35 -12.64 -4.81
N ARG A 65 10.23 -13.83 -4.22
CA ARG A 65 10.46 -15.10 -4.94
C ARG A 65 9.56 -15.25 -6.17
N ARG A 66 8.29 -14.85 -6.07
CA ARG A 66 7.36 -14.90 -7.20
C ARG A 66 7.71 -13.90 -8.29
N ILE A 67 8.17 -12.72 -7.91
CA ILE A 67 8.63 -11.68 -8.83
C ILE A 67 9.86 -12.17 -9.61
N GLU A 68 10.85 -12.76 -8.93
CA GLU A 68 12.04 -13.35 -9.58
C GLU A 68 11.64 -14.43 -10.59
N ALA A 69 10.81 -15.39 -10.18
CA ALA A 69 10.34 -16.46 -11.06
C ALA A 69 9.52 -15.94 -12.26
N PHE A 70 8.75 -14.87 -12.08
CA PHE A 70 8.04 -14.21 -13.18
C PHE A 70 9.00 -13.51 -14.15
N ASN A 71 10.01 -12.82 -13.64
CA ASN A 71 11.01 -12.11 -14.43
C ASN A 71 11.87 -13.07 -15.26
N GLU A 72 12.24 -14.22 -14.69
CA GLU A 72 12.91 -15.31 -15.42
C GLU A 72 12.03 -15.83 -16.56
N LYS A 73 10.76 -16.11 -16.30
CA LYS A 73 9.81 -16.62 -17.31
C LYS A 73 9.53 -15.63 -18.44
N SER A 74 9.47 -14.34 -18.13
CA SER A 74 9.20 -13.29 -19.11
C SER A 74 10.44 -12.85 -19.90
N GLY A 75 11.65 -13.26 -19.47
CA GLY A 75 12.92 -12.84 -20.06
C GLY A 75 13.19 -11.33 -19.92
N LEU A 76 12.48 -10.65 -19.00
CA LEU A 76 12.59 -9.21 -18.80
C LEU A 76 13.98 -8.80 -18.29
N LEU A 77 14.60 -9.59 -17.41
CA LEU A 77 15.93 -9.32 -16.88
C LEU A 77 17.01 -9.41 -17.97
N ALA A 78 16.95 -10.42 -18.83
CA ALA A 78 17.89 -10.57 -19.95
C ALA A 78 17.81 -9.44 -21.01
N LYS A 79 16.69 -8.70 -21.05
CA LYS A 79 16.51 -7.53 -21.93
C LYS A 79 17.03 -6.23 -21.32
N LEU A 80 17.28 -6.19 -20.00
CA LEU A 80 17.82 -5.02 -19.30
C LEU A 80 19.36 -5.01 -19.29
N ASP A 81 19.98 -6.17 -19.47
CA ASP A 81 21.45 -6.34 -19.48
C ASP A 81 22.08 -6.16 -20.89
N ASN A 82 21.30 -5.82 -21.92
CA ASN A 82 21.73 -5.49 -23.30
C ASN A 82 21.49 -4.02 -23.61
#